data_AF-A0A2G9UZ98-F1
#
_entry.id   AF-A0A2G9UZ98-F1
#
_cell.length_a   1.000
_cell.length_b   1.000
_cell.length_c   1.000
_cell.angle_alpha   90.00
_cell.angle_beta   90.00
_cell.angle_gamma   90.00
#
_symmetry.space_group_name_H-M   'P 1'
#
loop_
_entity.id
_entity.type
_entity.pdbx_description
1 polymer ?
#
loop_
_entity_poly.entity_id
_entity_poly.type
_entity_poly.pdbx_seq_one_letter_code
_entity_poly.pdbx_strand_id
1 'polypeptide(L)'
;MLSVQHVTFASPAVLTESQKKRESKADPRKRQTHQHSSKQKKAKHAEQFALLQQCEEVLVEVEHDCKVIEEKTAASRHTTTATLNEMGDLVCKYAEQDNQLVSLEEDIVAAENSILQETCKASELEQEVNELVQHIKKHEEFDNFLSDLADNMNDPQSDPIAQFYEALPNLERMLAGLSV
;
A
#
# COMPACT_ATOMS: atom_id res chain seq x y z
N MET A 1 14.48 -7.60 -16.52
CA MET A 1 15.87 -7.25 -16.12
C MET A 1 15.97 -5.74 -16.09
N LEU A 2 15.79 -5.12 -14.92
CA LEU A 2 15.86 -3.67 -14.76
C LEU A 2 17.23 -3.29 -14.20
N SER A 3 17.94 -2.48 -14.99
CA SER A 3 19.27 -1.96 -14.72
C SER A 3 19.25 -1.01 -13.52
N VAL A 4 19.89 -1.38 -12.43
CA VAL A 4 20.11 -0.51 -11.27
C VAL A 4 21.22 0.48 -11.62
N GLN A 5 20.84 1.73 -11.94
CA GLN A 5 21.81 2.83 -12.07
C GLN A 5 22.20 3.34 -10.69
N HIS A 6 23.41 3.01 -10.25
CA HIS A 6 24.03 3.62 -9.08
C HIS A 6 24.50 5.04 -9.42
N VAL A 7 23.92 6.04 -8.77
CA VAL A 7 24.39 7.44 -8.85
C VAL A 7 25.52 7.63 -7.85
N THR A 8 26.73 7.87 -8.34
CA THR A 8 27.92 8.15 -7.52
C THR A 8 28.13 9.66 -7.45
N PHE A 9 28.08 10.24 -6.25
CA PHE A 9 28.39 11.66 -6.04
C PHE A 9 29.92 11.86 -6.04
N ALA A 10 30.42 12.64 -6.99
CA ALA A 10 31.84 12.98 -7.10
C ALA A 10 32.26 13.95 -5.98
N SER A 11 33.33 13.62 -5.24
CA SER A 11 34.06 14.57 -4.38
C SER A 11 35.21 15.21 -5.14
N PRO A 12 35.59 16.48 -4.85
CA PRO A 12 36.63 17.20 -5.60
C PRO A 12 38.03 16.66 -5.29
N ALA A 13 38.82 16.45 -6.34
CA ALA A 13 40.22 16.08 -6.23
C ALA A 13 41.08 17.25 -5.71
N VAL A 14 41.85 17.01 -4.65
CA VAL A 14 42.92 17.91 -4.18
C VAL A 14 44.15 17.67 -5.07
N LEU A 15 44.50 18.66 -5.89
CA LEU A 15 45.75 18.67 -6.65
C LEU A 15 46.92 18.98 -5.70
N THR A 16 47.72 17.96 -5.41
CA THR A 16 49.09 18.11 -4.88
C THR A 16 50.06 17.74 -5.99
N GLU A 17 50.84 18.70 -6.48
CA GLU A 17 52.13 18.41 -7.10
C GLU A 17 53.17 19.46 -6.74
N SER A 18 54.39 18.94 -6.59
CA SER A 18 55.50 19.46 -5.82
C SER A 18 56.70 19.81 -6.71
N GLN A 19 57.51 20.78 -6.24
CA GLN A 19 58.97 20.94 -6.44
C GLN A 19 59.54 21.23 -7.85
N LYS A 20 60.34 22.30 -7.95
CA LYS A 20 61.80 22.19 -8.24
C LYS A 20 62.61 23.49 -8.02
N LYS A 21 63.88 23.26 -7.65
CA LYS A 21 64.96 24.13 -7.16
C LYS A 21 65.61 25.08 -8.18
N ARG A 22 66.34 26.08 -7.63
CA ARG A 22 67.67 26.69 -7.98
C ARG A 22 67.57 28.23 -7.92
N GLU A 23 68.53 29.02 -7.47
CA GLU A 23 69.94 28.85 -7.13
C GLU A 23 70.40 30.02 -6.23
N SER A 24 71.41 29.76 -5.41
CA SER A 24 72.07 30.66 -4.47
C SER A 24 72.93 31.74 -5.13
N LYS A 25 72.94 32.96 -4.58
CA LYS A 25 74.12 33.85 -4.65
C LYS A 25 74.52 34.30 -3.25
N ALA A 26 75.74 33.94 -2.87
CA ALA A 26 76.42 34.33 -1.66
C ALA A 26 77.02 35.74 -1.81
N ASP A 27 76.92 36.56 -0.76
CA ASP A 27 77.62 37.84 -0.64
C ASP A 27 78.47 37.81 0.65
N PRO A 28 79.81 37.92 0.59
CA PRO A 28 80.66 37.77 1.77
C PRO A 28 80.88 39.13 2.44
N ARG A 29 80.00 39.50 3.40
CA ARG A 29 80.32 40.58 4.34
C ARG A 29 81.10 40.06 5.54
N LYS A 30 82.39 40.42 5.58
CA LYS A 30 83.24 40.39 6.78
C LYS A 30 82.52 41.03 7.97
N ARG A 31 82.35 40.28 9.08
CA ARG A 31 82.32 40.86 10.43
C ARG A 31 83.02 39.94 11.44
N GLN A 32 84.02 40.53 12.06
CA GLN A 32 84.80 40.03 13.18
C GLN A 32 83.96 40.05 14.48
N THR A 33 84.41 39.29 15.49
CA THR A 33 83.99 39.21 16.91
C THR A 33 82.90 38.20 17.31
N HIS A 34 83.35 36.98 17.63
CA HIS A 34 82.83 36.20 18.78
C HIS A 34 83.30 36.90 20.07
N GLN A 35 82.51 37.06 21.13
CA GLN A 35 82.32 35.98 22.11
C GLN A 35 81.13 36.13 23.10
N HIS A 36 80.21 37.09 22.96
CA HIS A 36 79.06 37.20 23.89
C HIS A 36 77.73 36.59 23.39
N SER A 37 77.61 36.18 22.12
CA SER A 37 76.32 35.77 21.52
C SER A 37 76.00 34.27 21.55
N SER A 38 76.91 33.41 21.99
CA SER A 38 76.76 31.95 21.87
C SER A 38 75.80 31.35 22.91
N LYS A 39 75.70 31.94 24.11
CA LYS A 39 74.74 31.51 25.15
C LYS A 39 73.29 31.93 24.82
N GLN A 40 73.08 33.16 24.34
CA GLN A 40 71.75 33.63 23.92
C GLN A 40 71.21 32.92 22.68
N LYS A 41 72.05 32.58 21.70
CA LYS A 41 71.62 31.81 20.51
C LYS A 41 71.19 30.39 20.86
N LYS A 42 71.88 29.74 21.80
CA LYS A 42 71.50 28.39 22.29
C LYS A 42 70.18 28.40 23.06
N ALA A 43 69.94 29.41 23.90
CA ALA A 43 68.69 29.57 24.62
C ALA A 43 67.48 29.77 23.69
N LYS A 44 67.61 30.64 22.67
CA LYS A 44 66.56 30.83 21.65
C LYS A 44 66.28 29.59 20.81
N HIS A 45 67.32 28.80 20.50
CA HIS A 45 67.15 27.54 19.78
C HIS A 45 66.43 26.48 20.62
N ALA A 46 66.70 26.43 21.93
CA ALA A 46 66.00 25.52 22.84
C ALA A 46 64.51 25.88 22.98
N GLU A 47 64.19 27.18 23.07
CA GLU A 47 62.81 27.69 23.09
C GLU A 47 62.07 27.41 21.78
N GLN A 48 62.73 27.59 20.63
CA GLN A 48 62.17 27.24 19.33
C GLN A 48 61.90 25.73 19.17
N PHE A 49 62.79 24.90 19.70
CA PHE A 49 62.62 23.44 19.67
C PHE A 49 61.46 22.99 20.56
N ALA A 50 61.33 23.57 21.76
CA ALA A 50 60.21 23.29 22.65
C ALA A 50 58.87 23.73 22.05
N LEU A 51 58.84 24.90 21.39
CA LEU A 51 57.65 25.36 20.68
C LEU A 51 57.28 24.44 19.50
N LEU A 52 58.27 23.99 18.73
CA LEU A 52 58.05 23.06 17.63
C LEU A 52 57.46 21.74 18.16
N GLN A 53 58.02 21.19 19.23
CA GLN A 53 57.53 19.96 19.86
C GLN A 53 56.07 20.14 20.35
N GLN A 54 55.75 21.27 20.97
CA GLN A 54 54.37 21.57 21.37
C GLN A 54 53.43 21.68 20.17
N CYS A 55 53.86 22.29 19.08
CA CYS A 55 53.08 22.34 17.84
C CYS A 55 52.87 20.94 17.24
N GLU A 56 53.88 20.07 17.28
CA GLU A 56 53.76 18.67 16.85
C GLU A 56 52.76 17.89 17.71
N GLU A 57 52.80 18.06 19.04
CA GLU A 57 51.84 17.45 19.96
C GLU A 57 50.40 17.90 19.67
N VAL A 58 50.18 19.20 19.45
CA VAL A 58 48.87 19.75 19.08
C VAL A 58 48.41 19.23 17.72
N LEU A 59 49.31 19.13 16.74
CA LEU A 59 48.97 18.59 15.42
C LEU A 59 48.52 17.12 15.52
N VAL A 60 49.22 16.31 16.32
CA VAL A 60 48.84 14.90 16.56
C VAL A 60 47.47 14.79 17.21
N GLU A 61 47.18 15.64 18.21
CA GLU A 61 45.86 15.68 18.86
C GLU A 61 44.75 16.06 17.87
N VAL A 62 44.97 17.10 17.06
CA VAL A 62 44.01 17.54 16.04
C VAL A 62 43.80 16.46 14.97
N GLU A 63 44.86 15.81 14.48
CA GLU A 63 44.74 14.71 13.51
C GLU A 63 43.95 13.53 14.06
N HIS A 64 44.18 13.18 15.33
CA HIS A 64 43.42 12.15 16.03
C HIS A 64 41.93 12.54 16.13
N ASP A 65 41.63 13.75 16.58
CA ASP A 65 40.26 14.20 16.74
C ASP A 65 39.52 14.32 15.39
N CYS A 66 40.21 14.79 14.34
CA CYS A 66 39.68 14.77 12.98
C CYS A 66 39.31 13.34 12.55
N LYS A 67 40.17 12.35 12.80
CA LYS A 67 39.89 10.96 12.48
C LYS A 67 38.69 10.42 13.25
N VAL A 68 38.58 10.72 14.54
CA VAL A 68 37.42 10.33 15.37
C VAL A 68 36.13 10.95 14.84
N ILE A 69 36.17 12.21 14.41
CA ILE A 69 35.00 12.89 13.81
C ILE A 69 34.61 12.25 12.48
N GLU A 70 35.58 11.92 11.62
CA GLU A 70 35.35 11.24 10.35
C GLU A 70 34.67 9.88 10.55
N GLU A 71 35.18 9.06 11.48
CA GLU A 71 34.62 7.76 11.82
C GLU A 71 33.18 7.88 12.36
N LYS A 72 32.93 8.83 13.26
CA LYS A 72 31.57 9.09 13.77
C LYS A 72 30.61 9.54 12.68
N THR A 73 31.10 10.38 11.76
CA THR A 73 30.29 10.88 10.65
C THR A 73 30.01 9.79 9.63
N ALA A 74 30.96 8.89 9.37
CA ALA A 74 30.75 7.72 8.53
C ALA A 74 29.71 6.76 9.16
N ALA A 75 29.84 6.47 10.46
CA ALA A 75 28.88 5.62 11.17
C ALA A 75 27.47 6.23 11.18
N SER A 76 27.35 7.52 11.48
CA SER A 76 26.06 8.23 11.46
C SER A 76 25.42 8.21 10.07
N ARG A 77 26.20 8.45 9.01
CA ARG A 77 25.72 8.33 7.62
C ARG A 77 25.22 6.93 7.31
N HIS A 78 25.97 5.89 7.70
CA HIS A 78 25.56 4.52 7.48
C HIS A 78 24.22 4.18 8.15
N THR A 79 24.07 4.53 9.44
CA THR A 79 22.81 4.32 10.18
C THR A 79 21.66 5.10 9.54
N THR A 80 21.88 6.37 9.19
CA THR A 80 20.86 7.20 8.56
C THR A 80 20.40 6.61 7.23
N THR A 81 21.33 6.15 6.39
CA THR A 81 21.01 5.48 5.13
C THR A 81 20.22 4.19 5.36
N ALA A 82 20.59 3.37 6.35
CA ALA A 82 19.86 2.15 6.67
C ALA A 82 18.41 2.45 7.09
N THR A 83 18.21 3.43 7.98
CA THR A 83 16.86 3.85 8.40
C THR A 83 16.05 4.42 7.23
N LEU A 84 16.66 5.24 6.36
CA LEU A 84 15.96 5.77 5.19
C LEU A 84 15.54 4.67 4.21
N ASN A 85 16.37 3.65 4.01
CA ASN A 85 16.02 2.51 3.18
C ASN A 85 14.84 1.71 3.78
N GLU A 86 14.89 1.44 5.09
CA GLU A 86 13.79 0.77 5.79
C GLU A 86 12.47 1.58 5.70
N MET A 87 12.55 2.90 5.87
CA MET A 87 11.40 3.78 5.67
C MET A 87 10.87 3.70 4.24
N GLY A 88 11.75 3.68 3.24
CA GLY A 88 11.37 3.52 1.83
C GLY A 88 10.63 2.21 1.57
N ASP A 89 11.15 1.09 2.09
CA ASP A 89 10.53 -0.23 1.96
C ASP A 89 9.14 -0.28 2.63
N LEU A 90 9.00 0.37 3.79
CA LEU A 90 7.70 0.48 4.46
C LEU A 90 6.70 1.30 3.64
N VAL A 91 7.12 2.43 3.07
CA VAL A 91 6.26 3.26 2.21
C VAL A 91 5.76 2.47 1.00
N CYS A 92 6.64 1.68 0.35
CA CYS A 92 6.24 0.81 -0.75
C CYS A 92 5.20 -0.22 -0.32
N LYS A 93 5.40 -0.89 0.82
CA LYS A 93 4.43 -1.84 1.37
C LYS A 93 3.09 -1.19 1.69
N TYR A 94 3.10 0.02 2.26
CA TYR A 94 1.86 0.76 2.53
C TYR A 94 1.12 1.10 1.24
N ALA A 95 1.82 1.51 0.18
CA ALA A 95 1.18 1.76 -1.11
C ALA A 95 0.60 0.49 -1.74
N GLU A 96 1.27 -0.66 -1.61
CA GLU A 96 0.73 -1.96 -2.05
C GLU A 96 -0.54 -2.34 -1.27
N GLN A 97 -0.55 -2.14 0.05
CA GLN A 97 -1.72 -2.39 0.89
C GLN A 97 -2.89 -1.46 0.56
N ASP A 98 -2.62 -0.18 0.30
CA ASP A 98 -3.64 0.79 -0.11
C ASP A 98 -4.31 0.37 -1.43
N ASN A 99 -3.52 -0.06 -2.42
CA ASN A 99 -4.05 -0.59 -3.68
C ASN A 99 -4.90 -1.86 -3.46
N GLN A 100 -4.48 -2.76 -2.55
CA GLN A 100 -5.27 -3.95 -2.21
C GLN A 100 -6.59 -3.59 -1.53
N LEU A 101 -6.61 -2.56 -0.69
CA LEU A 101 -7.83 -2.08 -0.06
C LEU A 101 -8.82 -1.56 -1.10
N VAL A 102 -8.36 -0.78 -2.07
CA VAL A 102 -9.22 -0.30 -3.18
C VAL A 102 -9.85 -1.47 -3.93
N SER A 103 -9.06 -2.51 -4.27
CA SER A 103 -9.61 -3.70 -4.93
C SER A 103 -10.64 -4.45 -4.07
N LEU A 104 -10.41 -4.56 -2.75
CA LEU A 104 -11.36 -5.18 -1.84
C LEU A 104 -12.67 -4.38 -1.72
N GLU A 105 -12.60 -3.04 -1.74
CA GLU A 105 -13.79 -2.19 -1.75
C GLU A 105 -14.62 -2.41 -3.03
N GLU A 106 -13.97 -2.53 -4.18
CA GLU A 106 -14.63 -2.85 -5.45
C GLU A 106 -15.31 -4.24 -5.40
N ASP A 107 -14.64 -5.25 -4.86
CA ASP A 107 -15.18 -6.61 -4.71
C ASP A 107 -16.39 -6.63 -3.78
N ILE A 108 -16.36 -5.87 -2.67
CA ILE A 108 -17.50 -5.74 -1.74
C ILE A 108 -18.70 -5.13 -2.47
N VAL A 109 -18.50 -4.04 -3.19
CA VAL A 109 -19.58 -3.38 -3.95
C VAL A 109 -20.16 -4.32 -5.00
N ALA A 110 -19.32 -5.10 -5.69
CA ALA A 110 -19.79 -6.09 -6.66
C ALA A 110 -20.65 -7.19 -5.98
N ALA A 111 -20.20 -7.69 -4.83
CA ALA A 111 -20.94 -8.69 -4.06
C ALA A 111 -22.28 -8.16 -3.53
N GLU A 112 -22.31 -6.96 -2.98
CA GLU A 112 -23.53 -6.31 -2.49
C GLU A 112 -24.55 -6.12 -3.61
N ASN A 113 -24.12 -5.66 -4.78
CA ASN A 113 -24.98 -5.53 -5.96
C ASN A 113 -25.52 -6.89 -6.44
N SER A 114 -24.71 -7.95 -6.40
CA SER A 114 -25.15 -9.29 -6.75
C SER A 114 -26.24 -9.79 -5.80
N ILE A 115 -26.06 -9.60 -4.48
CA ILE A 115 -27.03 -9.99 -3.46
C ILE A 115 -28.35 -9.23 -3.64
N LEU A 116 -28.28 -7.92 -3.90
CA LEU A 116 -29.46 -7.10 -4.19
C LEU A 116 -30.23 -7.65 -5.40
N GLN A 117 -29.51 -7.97 -6.48
CA GLN A 117 -30.13 -8.52 -7.69
C GLN A 117 -30.79 -9.89 -7.44
N GLU A 118 -30.13 -10.77 -6.71
CA GLU A 118 -30.69 -12.08 -6.34
C GLU A 118 -31.93 -11.94 -5.45
N THR A 119 -31.91 -10.99 -4.51
CA THR A 119 -33.05 -10.71 -3.63
C THR A 119 -34.26 -10.20 -4.42
N CYS A 120 -34.07 -9.31 -5.40
CA CYS A 120 -35.15 -8.88 -6.29
C CYS A 120 -35.75 -10.06 -7.07
N LYS A 121 -34.91 -10.91 -7.66
CA LYS A 121 -35.37 -12.11 -8.39
C LYS A 121 -36.13 -13.08 -7.48
N ALA A 122 -35.68 -13.26 -6.24
CA ALA A 122 -36.37 -14.10 -5.28
C ALA A 122 -37.77 -13.55 -4.95
N SER A 123 -37.89 -12.23 -4.81
CA SER A 123 -39.19 -11.57 -4.60
C SER A 123 -40.12 -11.70 -5.81
N GLU A 124 -39.60 -11.58 -7.04
CA GLU A 124 -40.37 -11.79 -8.27
C GLU A 124 -40.89 -13.24 -8.34
N LEU A 125 -40.03 -14.22 -8.06
CA LEU A 125 -40.40 -15.63 -8.03
C LEU A 125 -41.45 -15.92 -6.95
N GLU A 126 -41.34 -15.32 -5.76
CA GLU A 126 -42.33 -15.46 -4.70
C GLU A 126 -43.71 -14.93 -5.14
N GLN A 127 -43.73 -13.82 -5.88
CA GLN A 127 -44.96 -13.30 -6.47
C GLN A 127 -45.55 -14.27 -7.50
N GLU A 128 -44.74 -14.79 -8.43
CA GLU A 128 -45.19 -15.77 -9.43
C GLU A 128 -45.75 -17.04 -8.77
N VAL A 129 -45.09 -17.54 -7.73
CA VAL A 129 -45.56 -18.70 -6.96
C VAL A 129 -46.90 -18.40 -6.29
N ASN A 130 -47.07 -17.21 -5.69
CA ASN A 130 -48.34 -16.82 -5.08
C ASN A 130 -49.47 -16.73 -6.10
N GLU A 131 -49.21 -16.17 -7.28
CA GLU A 131 -50.17 -16.12 -8.39
C GLU A 131 -50.55 -17.53 -8.86
N LEU A 132 -49.56 -18.42 -9.03
CA LEU A 132 -49.80 -19.81 -9.39
C LEU A 132 -50.63 -20.56 -8.34
N VAL A 133 -50.35 -20.36 -7.05
CA VAL A 133 -51.15 -20.95 -5.95
C VAL A 133 -52.60 -20.49 -6.00
N GLN A 134 -52.86 -19.21 -6.32
CA GLN A 134 -54.23 -18.73 -6.50
C GLN A 134 -54.93 -19.39 -7.69
N HIS A 135 -54.20 -19.58 -8.80
CA HIS A 135 -54.74 -20.30 -9.96
C HIS A 135 -55.07 -21.76 -9.61
N ILE A 136 -54.15 -22.48 -8.96
CA ILE A 136 -54.38 -23.87 -8.52
C ILE A 136 -55.62 -23.95 -7.64
N LYS A 137 -55.77 -23.04 -6.67
CA LYS A 137 -56.93 -23.02 -5.79
C LYS A 137 -58.25 -22.85 -6.55
N LYS A 138 -58.29 -21.96 -7.55
CA LYS A 138 -59.49 -21.80 -8.40
C LYS A 138 -59.82 -23.09 -9.17
N HIS A 139 -58.79 -23.78 -9.67
CA HIS A 139 -58.96 -25.07 -10.35
C HIS A 139 -59.50 -26.14 -9.39
N GLU A 140 -58.94 -26.24 -8.17
CA GLU A 140 -59.45 -27.15 -7.15
C GLU A 140 -60.90 -26.85 -6.76
N GLU A 141 -61.27 -25.58 -6.62
CA GLU A 141 -62.67 -25.17 -6.37
C GLU A 141 -63.60 -25.60 -7.50
N PHE A 142 -63.16 -25.50 -8.75
CA PHE A 142 -63.92 -25.95 -9.91
C PHE A 142 -64.06 -27.48 -9.97
N ASP A 143 -62.98 -28.22 -9.72
CA ASP A 143 -63.00 -29.69 -9.71
C ASP A 143 -63.89 -30.23 -8.59
N ASN A 144 -63.89 -29.59 -7.41
CA ASN A 144 -64.81 -29.90 -6.32
C ASN A 144 -66.26 -29.65 -6.73
N PHE A 145 -66.56 -28.52 -7.38
CA PHE A 145 -67.91 -28.23 -7.87
C PHE A 145 -68.39 -29.27 -8.89
N LEU A 146 -67.52 -29.69 -9.82
CA LEU A 146 -67.86 -30.74 -10.79
C LEU A 146 -68.11 -32.09 -10.12
N SER A 147 -67.32 -32.43 -9.09
CA SER A 147 -67.49 -33.65 -8.31
C SER A 147 -68.83 -33.64 -7.55
N ASP A 148 -69.13 -32.55 -6.86
CA ASP A 148 -70.41 -32.36 -6.15
C ASP A 148 -71.60 -32.41 -7.12
N LEU A 149 -71.49 -31.79 -8.29
CA LEU A 149 -72.54 -31.84 -9.32
C LEU A 149 -72.75 -33.26 -9.84
N ALA A 150 -71.67 -34.02 -10.07
CA ALA A 150 -71.76 -35.41 -10.50
C ALA A 150 -72.43 -36.30 -9.45
N ASP A 151 -72.10 -36.11 -8.17
CA ASP A 151 -72.72 -36.84 -7.07
C ASP A 151 -74.22 -36.52 -6.95
N ASN A 152 -74.59 -35.24 -7.07
CA ASN A 152 -76.00 -34.81 -7.04
C ASN A 152 -76.80 -35.39 -8.23
N MET A 153 -76.21 -35.43 -9.43
CA MET A 153 -76.88 -35.98 -10.63
C MET A 153 -77.01 -37.51 -10.59
N ASN A 154 -76.19 -38.18 -9.77
CA ASN A 154 -76.28 -39.62 -9.53
C ASN A 154 -77.32 -39.97 -8.43
N ASP A 155 -77.94 -38.99 -7.78
CA ASP A 155 -79.00 -39.25 -6.77
C ASP A 155 -80.25 -39.82 -7.46
N PRO A 156 -80.66 -41.08 -7.14
CA PRO A 156 -81.83 -41.73 -7.74
C PRO A 156 -83.17 -41.03 -7.47
N GLN A 157 -83.22 -40.05 -6.58
CA GLN A 157 -84.42 -39.24 -6.29
C GLN A 157 -84.49 -37.94 -7.12
N SER A 158 -83.45 -37.59 -7.87
CA SER A 158 -83.32 -36.31 -8.57
C SER A 158 -83.45 -36.43 -10.09
N ASP A 159 -83.77 -35.32 -10.78
CA ASP A 159 -83.69 -35.23 -12.24
C ASP A 159 -82.32 -34.66 -12.66
N PRO A 160 -81.44 -35.47 -13.27
CA PRO A 160 -80.10 -35.05 -13.66
C PRO A 160 -80.09 -33.89 -14.65
N ILE A 161 -81.10 -33.83 -15.54
CA ILE A 161 -81.17 -32.77 -16.57
C ILE A 161 -81.51 -31.43 -15.91
N ALA A 162 -82.46 -31.42 -14.97
CA ALA A 162 -82.82 -30.21 -14.24
C ALA A 162 -81.65 -29.67 -13.42
N GLN A 163 -80.92 -30.54 -12.71
CA GLN A 163 -79.74 -30.13 -11.93
C GLN A 163 -78.61 -29.57 -12.81
N PHE A 164 -78.36 -30.17 -13.98
CA PHE A 164 -77.36 -29.65 -14.91
C PHE A 164 -77.70 -28.24 -15.39
N TYR A 165 -78.96 -27.98 -15.79
CA TYR A 165 -79.39 -26.64 -16.21
C TYR A 165 -79.39 -25.63 -15.06
N GLU A 166 -79.64 -26.06 -13.83
CA GLU A 166 -79.56 -25.20 -12.64
C GLU A 166 -78.11 -24.83 -12.30
N ALA A 167 -77.16 -25.76 -12.47
CA ALA A 167 -75.74 -25.55 -12.23
C ALA A 167 -75.03 -24.76 -13.35
N LEU A 168 -75.60 -24.72 -14.55
CA LEU A 168 -75.00 -24.12 -15.76
C LEU A 168 -74.48 -22.68 -15.56
N PRO A 169 -75.24 -21.74 -14.95
CA PRO A 169 -74.77 -20.37 -14.74
C PRO A 169 -73.55 -20.29 -13.81
N ASN A 170 -73.46 -21.19 -12.82
CA ASN A 170 -72.30 -21.27 -11.94
C ASN A 170 -71.09 -21.86 -12.66
N LEU A 171 -71.30 -22.87 -13.49
CA LEU A 171 -70.27 -23.51 -14.30
C LEU A 171 -69.64 -22.51 -15.27
N GLU A 172 -70.46 -21.72 -15.97
CA GLU A 172 -70.02 -20.63 -16.85
C GLU A 172 -69.21 -19.56 -16.10
N ARG A 173 -69.68 -19.16 -14.91
CA ARG A 173 -68.99 -18.17 -14.08
C ARG A 173 -67.64 -18.67 -13.58
N MET A 174 -67.55 -19.92 -13.14
CA MET A 174 -66.29 -20.50 -12.66
C MET A 174 -65.30 -20.71 -13.81
N LEU A 175 -65.76 -21.19 -14.98
CA LEU A 175 -64.95 -21.29 -16.19
C LEU A 175 -64.40 -19.94 -16.64
N ALA A 176 -65.20 -18.88 -16.59
CA ALA A 176 -64.75 -17.53 -16.89
C ALA A 176 -63.66 -17.04 -15.90
N GLY A 177 -63.71 -17.49 -14.65
CA GLY A 177 -62.72 -17.18 -13.62
C GLY A 177 -61.40 -17.97 -13.72
N LEU A 178 -61.38 -19.05 -14.51
CA LEU A 178 -60.22 -19.90 -14.80
C LEU A 178 -59.47 -19.51 -16.09
N SER A 179 -60.12 -18.76 -16.99
CA SER A 179 -59.47 -18.26 -18.20
C SER A 179 -58.34 -17.31 -17.81
N VAL A 180 -57.10 -17.72 -18.11
CA VAL A 180 -55.90 -16.88 -18.07
C VAL A 180 -55.97 -15.83 -19.18
#